data_AF-A0A8H9M7A2-F1
#
_entry.id   AF-A0A8H9M7A2-F1
#
_cell.length_a   1.000
_cell.length_b   1.000
_cell.length_c   1.000
_cell.angle_alpha   90.00
_cell.angle_beta   90.00
_cell.angle_gamma   90.00
#
_symmetry.space_group_name_H-M   'P 1'
#
loop_
_entity.id
_entity.type
_entity.pdbx_description
1 polymer ?
#
loop_
_entity_poly.entity_id
_entity_poly.type
_entity_poly.pdbx_seq_one_letter_code
_entity_poly.pdbx_strand_id
1 'polypeptide(L)'
;MAQFEGLDNRELAHALKGQTVSVSRAAFPKADEDEFYWVDLIGCRFFGEQDGQSVCVGEVVEVLDNSAQSILVVHRGSWSAEGVFTPEKDEQGRPLEELVPFVQAIVHSVDLPARELHSHWSV
;
A
#
# COMPACT_ATOMS: atom_id res chain seq x y z
N MET A 1 12.30 8.86 20.50
CA MET A 1 13.70 9.29 20.36
C MET A 1 14.53 8.06 20.10
N ALA A 2 15.45 8.10 19.13
CA ALA A 2 16.34 6.98 18.82
C ALA A 2 17.79 7.41 19.09
N GLN A 3 18.62 6.51 19.61
CA GLN A 3 20.05 6.71 19.80
C GLN A 3 20.78 5.68 18.95
N PHE A 4 21.56 6.14 17.98
CA PHE A 4 22.43 5.27 17.20
C PHE A 4 23.69 4.97 17.99
N GLU A 5 24.13 3.72 17.97
CA GLU A 5 25.36 3.30 18.64
C GLU A 5 26.57 4.07 18.08
N GLY A 6 27.40 4.64 18.97
CA GLY A 6 28.59 5.41 18.61
C GLY A 6 28.35 6.89 18.30
N LEU A 7 27.12 7.40 18.43
CA LEU A 7 26.80 8.84 18.29
C LEU A 7 26.41 9.43 19.65
N ASP A 8 27.43 9.65 20.47
CA ASP A 8 27.25 9.90 21.90
C ASP A 8 27.23 11.40 22.26
N ASN A 9 27.38 12.27 21.25
CA ASN A 9 27.40 13.72 21.44
C ASN A 9 26.48 14.45 20.45
N ARG A 10 26.18 15.69 20.80
CA ARG A 10 25.20 16.54 20.11
C ARG A 10 25.67 16.90 18.70
N GLU A 11 26.96 17.08 18.51
CA GLU A 11 27.60 17.47 17.25
C GLU A 11 27.44 16.35 16.21
N LEU A 12 27.69 15.10 16.61
CA LEU A 12 27.50 13.91 15.78
C LEU A 12 26.03 13.69 15.41
N ALA A 13 25.12 13.87 16.37
CA ALA A 13 23.68 13.79 16.08
C ALA A 13 23.22 14.92 15.12
N HIS A 14 23.76 16.13 15.26
CA HIS A 14 23.45 17.25 14.36
C HIS A 14 23.94 17.01 12.92
N ALA A 15 25.07 16.32 12.73
CA ALA A 15 25.59 15.99 11.41
C ALA A 15 24.69 15.02 10.62
N LEU A 16 23.81 14.27 11.32
CA LEU A 16 22.83 13.39 10.69
C LEU A 16 21.48 14.06 10.40
N LYS A 17 21.30 15.33 10.79
CA LYS A 17 20.03 16.02 10.60
C LYS A 17 19.70 16.12 9.10
N GLY A 18 18.53 15.61 8.73
CA GLY A 18 18.04 15.61 7.35
C GLY A 18 18.48 14.42 6.50
N GLN A 19 19.24 13.47 7.08
CA GLN A 19 19.55 12.22 6.39
C GLN A 19 18.39 11.22 6.44
N THR A 20 18.27 10.39 5.41
CA THR A 20 17.26 9.34 5.31
C THR A 20 17.71 8.09 6.04
N VAL A 21 16.87 7.59 6.95
CA VAL A 21 17.07 6.29 7.61
C VAL A 21 16.41 5.22 6.75
N SER A 22 17.17 4.21 6.35
CA SER A 22 16.66 3.06 5.59
C SER A 22 17.03 1.77 6.29
N VAL A 23 16.16 0.76 6.19
CA VAL A 23 16.40 -0.58 6.71
C VAL A 23 16.17 -1.58 5.58
N SER A 24 17.00 -2.62 5.51
CA SER A 24 16.81 -3.70 4.55
C SER A 24 15.49 -4.42 4.82
N ARG A 25 14.73 -4.73 3.77
CA ARG A 25 13.52 -5.56 3.87
C ARG A 25 13.78 -6.91 4.55
N ALA A 26 14.98 -7.48 4.36
CA ALA A 26 15.36 -8.74 5.01
C ALA A 26 15.47 -8.66 6.55
N ALA A 27 15.54 -7.45 7.11
CA ALA A 27 15.58 -7.22 8.55
C ALA A 27 14.19 -6.98 9.16
N PHE A 28 13.13 -7.02 8.35
CA PHE A 28 11.77 -6.88 8.86
C PHE A 28 11.40 -8.14 9.65
N PRO A 29 10.71 -8.00 10.80
CA PRO A 29 10.07 -9.12 11.46
C PRO A 29 9.19 -9.89 10.46
N LYS A 30 9.00 -11.19 10.69
CA LYS A 30 7.96 -11.91 9.97
C LYS A 30 6.62 -11.40 10.46
N ALA A 31 5.78 -10.96 9.54
CA ALA A 31 4.39 -10.65 9.84
C ALA A 31 3.62 -11.96 10.08
N ASP A 32 2.61 -11.91 10.95
CA ASP A 32 1.70 -13.04 11.16
C ASP A 32 0.78 -13.24 9.94
N GLU A 33 0.02 -14.35 9.89
CA GLU A 33 -0.77 -14.76 8.71
C GLU A 33 -1.78 -13.70 8.22
N ASP A 34 -2.22 -12.80 9.09
CA ASP A 34 -3.18 -11.73 8.79
C ASP A 34 -2.58 -10.32 8.94
N GLU A 35 -1.25 -10.22 9.05
CA GLU A 35 -0.54 -8.95 9.15
C GLU A 35 0.25 -8.66 7.88
N PHE A 36 0.16 -7.42 7.39
CA PHE A 36 0.81 -7.01 6.14
C PHE A 36 1.55 -5.70 6.33
N TYR A 37 2.78 -5.64 5.82
CA TYR A 37 3.50 -4.38 5.72
C TYR A 37 2.87 -3.54 4.61
N TRP A 38 2.55 -2.27 4.90
CA TRP A 38 1.93 -1.38 3.90
C TRP A 38 2.75 -1.22 2.63
N VAL A 39 4.08 -1.23 2.74
CA VAL A 39 4.99 -1.19 1.60
C VAL A 39 4.84 -2.38 0.64
N ASP A 40 4.24 -3.47 1.11
CA ASP A 40 3.99 -4.67 0.31
C ASP A 40 2.63 -4.60 -0.39
N LEU A 41 1.69 -3.85 0.16
CA LEU A 41 0.36 -3.62 -0.40
C LEU A 41 0.41 -2.59 -1.54
N ILE A 42 1.27 -1.57 -1.42
CA ILE A 42 1.43 -0.55 -2.46
C ILE A 42 1.94 -1.18 -3.77
N GLY A 43 1.31 -0.83 -4.87
CA GLY A 43 1.51 -1.33 -6.22
C GLY A 43 0.90 -2.71 -6.48
N CYS A 44 0.07 -3.22 -5.57
CA CYS A 44 -0.72 -4.43 -5.84
C CYS A 44 -1.97 -4.10 -6.65
N ARG A 45 -2.39 -5.07 -7.46
CA ARG A 45 -3.65 -5.04 -8.19
C ARG A 45 -4.81 -5.18 -7.21
N PHE A 46 -5.77 -4.27 -7.29
CA PHE A 46 -6.96 -4.33 -6.46
C PHE A 46 -8.14 -4.88 -7.26
N PHE A 47 -8.71 -5.97 -6.78
CA PHE A 47 -9.89 -6.62 -7.33
C PHE A 47 -11.10 -6.33 -6.44
N GLY A 48 -12.12 -5.74 -7.04
CA GLY A 48 -13.45 -5.54 -6.46
C GLY A 48 -14.44 -6.58 -6.99
N GLU A 49 -15.70 -6.40 -6.66
CA GLU A 49 -16.80 -7.23 -7.11
C GLU A 49 -17.81 -6.40 -7.92
N GLN A 50 -18.13 -6.87 -9.12
CA GLN A 50 -19.19 -6.30 -9.96
C GLN A 50 -20.08 -7.45 -10.45
N ASP A 51 -21.39 -7.35 -10.21
CA ASP A 51 -22.38 -8.37 -10.59
C ASP A 51 -22.01 -9.80 -10.13
N GLY A 52 -21.38 -9.93 -8.95
CA GLY A 52 -20.94 -11.21 -8.39
C GLY A 52 -19.67 -11.79 -9.03
N GLN A 53 -18.97 -11.02 -9.85
CA GLN A 53 -17.71 -11.41 -10.48
C GLN A 53 -16.57 -10.53 -9.97
N SER A 54 -15.40 -11.15 -9.74
CA SER A 54 -14.18 -10.42 -9.42
C SER A 54 -13.72 -9.63 -10.65
N VAL A 55 -13.51 -8.32 -10.47
CA VAL A 55 -13.06 -7.41 -11.53
C VAL A 55 -11.85 -6.61 -11.04
N CYS A 56 -10.84 -6.48 -11.89
CA CYS A 56 -9.70 -5.62 -11.59
C CYS A 56 -10.14 -4.15 -11.66
N VAL A 57 -10.10 -3.46 -10.53
CA VAL A 57 -10.52 -2.06 -10.40
C VAL A 57 -9.32 -1.14 -10.65
N GLY A 58 -8.13 -1.53 -10.20
CA GLY A 58 -6.95 -0.72 -10.39
C GLY A 58 -5.75 -1.13 -9.53
N GLU A 59 -5.03 -0.15 -9.01
CA GLU A 59 -3.78 -0.32 -8.25
C GLU A 59 -3.86 0.40 -6.89
N VAL A 60 -3.39 -0.28 -5.84
CA VAL A 60 -3.20 0.34 -4.52
C VAL A 60 -2.00 1.28 -4.58
N VAL A 61 -2.18 2.58 -4.36
CA VAL A 61 -1.10 3.56 -4.43
C VAL A 61 -0.61 4.05 -3.08
N GLU A 62 -1.46 3.93 -2.05
CA GLU A 62 -1.17 4.41 -0.70
C GLU A 62 -1.98 3.62 0.33
N VAL A 63 -1.48 3.57 1.56
CA VAL A 63 -2.22 3.10 2.73
C VAL A 63 -2.23 4.23 3.76
N LEU A 64 -3.42 4.72 4.07
CA LEU A 64 -3.65 5.72 5.10
C LEU A 64 -3.94 5.02 6.42
N ASP A 65 -3.45 5.57 7.52
CA ASP A 65 -3.81 5.16 8.87
C ASP A 65 -4.53 6.32 9.57
N ASN A 66 -5.81 6.10 9.86
CA ASN A 66 -6.66 7.10 10.51
C ASN A 66 -6.88 6.83 12.01
N SER A 67 -5.95 6.12 12.68
CA SER A 67 -5.99 5.73 14.10
C SER A 67 -7.05 4.70 14.48
N ALA A 68 -8.09 4.51 13.66
CA ALA A 68 -9.14 3.52 13.87
C ALA A 68 -8.99 2.31 12.93
N GLN A 69 -8.63 2.56 11.68
CA GLN A 69 -8.45 1.54 10.65
C GLN A 69 -7.49 2.02 9.57
N SER A 70 -6.83 1.06 8.91
CA SER A 70 -6.10 1.33 7.68
C SER A 70 -7.07 1.48 6.50
N ILE A 71 -6.80 2.44 5.62
CA ILE A 71 -7.57 2.68 4.39
C ILE A 71 -6.60 2.54 3.21
N LEU A 72 -6.93 1.68 2.24
CA LEU A 72 -6.26 1.63 0.96
C LEU A 72 -6.76 2.78 0.09
N VAL A 73 -5.83 3.49 -0.53
CA VAL A 73 -6.12 4.40 -1.65
C VAL A 73 -5.86 3.62 -2.93
N VAL A 74 -6.92 3.38 -3.71
CA VAL A 74 -6.85 2.66 -4.96
C VAL A 74 -7.07 3.65 -6.09
N HIS A 75 -6.11 3.74 -7.02
CA HIS A 75 -6.35 4.46 -8.28
C HIS A 75 -7.07 3.52 -9.23
N ARG A 76 -8.22 3.95 -9.75
CA ARG A 76 -8.92 3.22 -10.81
C ARG A 76 -8.14 3.28 -12.10
N GLY A 77 -8.18 2.20 -12.86
CA GLY A 77 -7.53 2.17 -14.15
C GLY A 77 -7.38 0.77 -14.71
N SER A 78 -6.54 0.66 -15.72
CA SER A 78 -6.33 -0.58 -16.46
C SER A 78 -4.86 -0.98 -16.48
N TRP A 79 -4.62 -2.29 -16.45
CA TRP A 79 -3.30 -2.88 -16.59
C TRP A 79 -3.07 -3.33 -18.03
N SER A 80 -1.91 -3.02 -18.60
CA SER A 80 -1.51 -3.52 -19.91
C SER A 80 -1.04 -4.99 -19.83
N ALA A 81 -0.90 -5.65 -20.99
CA ALA A 81 -0.37 -7.01 -21.08
C ALA A 81 1.09 -7.11 -20.57
N GLU A 82 1.83 -6.01 -20.64
CA GLU A 82 3.20 -5.87 -20.14
C GLU A 82 3.25 -5.58 -18.64
N GLY A 83 2.10 -5.51 -17.96
CA GLY A 83 2.02 -5.25 -16.52
C GLY A 83 2.22 -3.78 -16.14
N VAL A 84 1.98 -2.84 -17.05
CA VAL A 84 2.04 -1.40 -16.76
C VAL A 84 0.65 -0.90 -16.40
N PHE A 85 0.51 -0.28 -15.22
CA PHE A 85 -0.75 0.33 -14.78
C PHE A 85 -0.93 1.72 -15.40
N THR A 86 -2.14 2.01 -15.90
CA THR A 86 -2.53 3.33 -16.39
C THR A 86 -3.77 3.81 -15.63
N PRO A 87 -3.67 4.88 -14.82
CA PRO A 87 -4.80 5.39 -14.07
C PRO A 87 -5.81 6.09 -14.99
N GLU A 88 -7.09 5.82 -14.75
CA GLU A 88 -8.19 6.63 -15.27
C GLU A 88 -8.20 7.99 -14.58
N LYS A 89 -8.57 9.02 -15.33
CA LYS A 89 -8.50 10.41 -14.89
C LYS A 89 -9.85 11.10 -15.03
N ASP A 90 -10.14 11.99 -14.09
CA ASP A 90 -11.29 12.88 -14.17
C ASP A 90 -11.12 13.98 -15.24
N GLU A 91 -12.12 14.82 -15.41
CA GLU A 91 -12.11 15.96 -16.36
C GLU A 91 -10.97 16.95 -16.11
N GLN A 92 -10.37 16.94 -14.91
CA GLN A 92 -9.26 17.82 -14.50
C GLN A 92 -7.90 17.12 -14.63
N GLY A 93 -7.87 15.88 -15.12
CA GLY A 93 -6.66 15.09 -15.31
C GLY A 93 -6.12 14.44 -14.03
N ARG A 94 -6.90 14.43 -12.94
CA ARG A 94 -6.52 13.77 -11.67
C ARG A 94 -6.94 12.31 -11.70
N PRO A 95 -6.13 11.38 -11.16
CA PRO A 95 -6.52 9.98 -11.04
C PRO A 95 -7.85 9.83 -10.30
N LEU A 96 -8.70 8.92 -10.76
CA LEU A 96 -9.90 8.53 -10.02
C LEU A 96 -9.51 7.65 -8.85
N GLU A 97 -9.85 8.06 -7.64
CA GLU A 97 -9.45 7.39 -6.39
C GLU A 97 -10.64 6.73 -5.69
N GLU A 98 -10.42 5.53 -5.18
CA GLU A 98 -11.35 4.80 -4.32
C GLU A 98 -10.70 4.58 -2.94
N LEU A 99 -11.43 4.88 -1.88
CA LEU A 99 -10.97 4.70 -0.50
C LEU A 99 -11.59 3.44 0.09
N VAL A 100 -10.78 2.40 0.22
CA VAL A 100 -11.24 1.07 0.63
C VAL A 100 -10.74 0.76 2.04
N PRO A 101 -11.62 0.49 3.02
CA PRO A 101 -11.19 0.03 4.34
C PRO A 101 -10.41 -1.28 4.25
N PHE A 102 -9.19 -1.32 4.79
CA PHE A 102 -8.35 -2.52 4.82
C PHE A 102 -8.70 -3.37 6.04
N VAL A 103 -9.85 -4.02 5.97
CA VAL A 103 -10.36 -4.95 6.99
C VAL A 103 -10.76 -6.26 6.32
N GLN A 104 -10.61 -7.39 7.04
CA GLN A 104 -10.87 -8.73 6.52
C GLN A 104 -12.29 -8.92 5.94
N ALA A 105 -13.27 -8.17 6.46
CA ALA A 105 -14.64 -8.20 5.95
C ALA A 105 -14.78 -7.64 4.52
N ILE A 106 -13.89 -6.73 4.12
CA ILE A 106 -13.87 -6.11 2.80
C ILE A 106 -12.82 -6.78 1.92
N VAL A 107 -11.56 -6.81 2.37
CA VAL A 107 -10.43 -7.45 1.67
C VAL A 107 -10.22 -8.82 2.29
N HIS A 108 -10.69 -9.86 1.62
CA HIS A 108 -10.72 -11.22 2.16
C HIS A 108 -9.50 -12.05 1.78
N SER A 109 -8.71 -11.63 0.80
CA SER A 109 -7.48 -12.33 0.41
C SER A 109 -6.42 -11.36 -0.11
N VAL A 110 -5.17 -11.61 0.28
CA VAL A 110 -3.98 -10.85 -0.13
C VAL A 110 -2.93 -11.85 -0.62
N ASP A 111 -2.64 -11.84 -1.91
CA ASP A 111 -1.59 -12.65 -2.52
C ASP A 111 -0.39 -11.75 -2.84
N LEU A 112 0.56 -11.66 -1.90
CA LEU A 112 1.78 -10.87 -2.09
C LEU A 112 2.70 -11.41 -3.21
N PRO A 113 2.89 -12.73 -3.38
CA PRO A 113 3.61 -13.27 -4.53
C PRO A 113 3.05 -12.83 -5.89
N ALA A 114 1.72 -12.83 -6.05
CA ALA A 114 1.04 -12.36 -7.26
C ALA A 114 0.86 -10.83 -7.31
N ARG A 115 1.02 -10.15 -6.16
CA ARG A 115 0.70 -8.73 -5.93
C ARG A 115 -0.76 -8.42 -6.21
N GLU A 116 -1.66 -9.21 -5.64
CA GLU A 116 -3.10 -9.07 -5.83
C GLU A 116 -3.84 -8.98 -4.48
N LEU A 117 -4.81 -8.07 -4.40
CA LEU A 117 -5.75 -7.97 -3.29
C LEU A 117 -7.15 -8.26 -3.82
N HIS A 118 -7.84 -9.21 -3.20
CA HIS A 118 -9.19 -9.62 -3.56
C HIS A 118 -10.17 -9.16 -2.49
N SER A 119 -11.22 -8.48 -2.93
CA SER A 119 -12.20 -7.85 -2.06
C SER A 119 -13.64 -8.07 -2.54
N HIS A 120 -14.59 -7.87 -1.64
CA HIS A 120 -16.02 -7.76 -1.98
C HIS A 120 -16.44 -6.30 -2.20
N TRP A 121 -15.50 -5.41 -2.53
CA TRP A 121 -15.78 -3.99 -2.74
C TRP A 121 -16.62 -3.81 -4.00
N SER A 122 -17.87 -3.34 -3.84
CA SER A 122 -18.76 -3.07 -4.96
C SER A 122 -18.28 -1.86 -5.75
N VAL A 123 -18.08 -2.04 -7.05
CA VAL A 123 -17.57 -1.03 -8.01
C VAL A 123 -18.55 -0.78 -9.14
#